data_AF-A0A5C5PTC2-F1
#
_entry.id   AF-A0A5C5PTC2-F1
#
_cell.length_a   1.000
_cell.length_b   1.000
_cell.length_c   1.000
_cell.angle_alpha   90.00
_cell.angle_beta   90.00
_cell.angle_gamma   90.00
#
_symmetry.space_group_name_H-M   'P 1'
#
loop_
_entity.id
_entity.type
_entity.pdbx_description
1 polymer ?
#
loop_
_entity_poly.entity_id
_entity_poly.type
_entity_poly.pdbx_seq_one_letter_code
_entity_poly.pdbx_strand_id
1 'polypeptide(L)'
;MTPFQEFDAQLEDWNALSASTPCSGLLLGNGASMAVWHDFYYESLFEKTKSIAEKPLSQTELSVFEALSTRNFEQVLSALKTASKVNKALAINSASPRKRYYAIKEALINSMQDVHIPWRLMQPETLTCWNTELARYATVYCSNYDLLTPWALMQAPKNFNDLFDTATATFELNTALTKSKATRVLYLHGALHLVKNQEGKARKLTGSQPTLLSNFAINHSISALDDVPLFISESSSDDKRKSIRQCDYLSFCHEQLMAHKDALCVFGHSLGEQDQHLIDALRQAPLKTLCVSIYPRSEAFVRFQKNHYAALFADKNLTLRFYNAKTHPLGYPQHSVPLEV
;
A
#
# COMPACT_ATOMS: atom_id res chain seq x y z
N MET A 1 -19.51 -13.88 26.35
CA MET A 1 -19.70 -12.42 26.31
C MET A 1 -18.52 -11.80 27.03
N THR A 2 -17.56 -11.24 26.29
CA THR A 2 -16.56 -10.33 26.85
C THR A 2 -17.28 -9.08 27.36
N PRO A 3 -16.89 -8.48 28.49
CA PRO A 3 -17.53 -7.26 28.98
C PRO A 3 -17.39 -6.18 27.92
N PHE A 4 -18.45 -5.43 27.63
CA PHE A 4 -18.35 -4.20 26.85
C PHE A 4 -17.40 -3.27 27.62
N GLN A 5 -16.19 -3.09 27.10
CA GLN A 5 -15.27 -2.10 27.63
C GLN A 5 -15.83 -0.74 27.19
N GLU A 6 -16.41 0.02 28.14
CA GLU A 6 -16.90 1.38 27.84
C GLU A 6 -15.70 2.29 27.56
N PHE A 7 -15.33 2.41 26.30
CA PHE A 7 -14.36 3.41 25.87
C PHE A 7 -14.96 4.82 25.94
N ASP A 8 -14.21 5.77 26.48
CA ASP A 8 -14.48 7.19 26.30
C ASP A 8 -14.22 7.65 24.85
N ALA A 9 -14.62 8.87 24.53
CA ALA A 9 -14.38 9.49 23.23
C ALA A 9 -13.08 10.33 23.17
N GLN A 10 -12.25 10.33 24.21
CA GLN A 10 -11.01 11.10 24.25
C GLN A 10 -9.93 10.44 23.39
N LEU A 11 -9.16 11.24 22.68
CA LEU A 11 -8.01 10.79 21.91
C LEU A 11 -6.77 11.53 22.40
N GLU A 12 -5.68 10.81 22.50
CA GLU A 12 -4.39 11.39 22.87
C GLU A 12 -3.86 12.32 21.77
N ASP A 13 -3.03 13.29 22.15
CA ASP A 13 -2.24 14.07 21.21
C ASP A 13 -1.01 13.26 20.78
N TRP A 14 -0.74 13.19 19.47
CA TRP A 14 0.37 12.40 18.94
C TRP A 14 1.74 12.87 19.43
N ASN A 15 1.95 14.17 19.61
CA ASN A 15 3.25 14.70 20.03
C ASN A 15 3.55 14.31 21.48
N ALA A 16 2.54 14.37 22.35
CA ALA A 16 2.67 13.87 23.73
C ALA A 16 2.80 12.34 23.78
N LEU A 17 2.01 11.62 22.98
CA LEU A 17 2.03 10.16 22.92
C LEU A 17 3.40 9.65 22.46
N SER A 18 3.92 10.15 21.34
CA SER A 18 5.20 9.73 20.76
C SER A 18 6.40 10.03 21.67
N ALA A 19 6.33 11.09 22.49
CA ALA A 19 7.35 11.38 23.50
C ALA A 19 7.33 10.36 24.66
N SER A 20 6.13 9.94 25.10
CA SER A 20 5.98 8.97 26.20
C SER A 20 6.09 7.50 25.75
N THR A 21 5.81 7.20 24.49
CA THR A 21 5.86 5.85 23.90
C THR A 21 6.51 5.94 22.52
N PRO A 22 7.85 5.92 22.47
CA PRO A 22 8.59 5.91 21.21
C PRO A 22 8.23 4.67 20.39
N CYS A 23 7.67 4.87 19.20
CA CYS A 23 7.35 3.80 18.26
C CYS A 23 8.52 3.60 17.30
N SER A 24 9.03 2.38 17.19
CA SER A 24 10.14 2.08 16.28
C SER A 24 9.67 1.79 14.86
N GLY A 25 8.38 1.49 14.67
CA GLY A 25 7.80 1.29 13.35
C GLY A 25 6.48 2.00 13.15
N LEU A 26 6.11 2.13 11.88
CA LEU A 26 4.89 2.77 11.42
C LEU A 26 4.21 1.87 10.39
N LEU A 27 2.94 1.53 10.59
CA LEU A 27 2.07 0.93 9.59
C LEU A 27 1.18 2.02 8.97
N LEU A 28 1.41 2.31 7.70
CA LEU A 28 0.66 3.28 6.91
C LEU A 28 -0.44 2.60 6.12
N GLY A 29 -1.67 3.10 6.27
CA GLY A 29 -2.82 2.73 5.44
C GLY A 29 -3.35 3.89 4.60
N ASN A 30 -4.35 3.61 3.75
CA ASN A 30 -4.88 4.55 2.75
C ASN A 30 -5.35 5.87 3.36
N GLY A 31 -5.72 5.88 4.65
CA GLY A 31 -6.10 7.08 5.39
C GLY A 31 -4.99 8.13 5.48
N ALA A 32 -3.72 7.75 5.33
CA ALA A 32 -2.63 8.69 5.20
C ALA A 32 -2.76 9.52 3.91
N SER A 33 -3.07 8.86 2.81
CA SER A 33 -3.21 9.48 1.50
C SER A 33 -4.51 10.27 1.40
N MET A 34 -5.59 9.76 2.00
CA MET A 34 -6.88 10.47 2.11
C MET A 34 -6.79 11.74 2.96
N ALA A 35 -5.81 11.83 3.88
CA ALA A 35 -5.59 13.05 4.66
C ALA A 35 -4.98 14.19 3.82
N VAL A 36 -4.30 13.85 2.72
CA VAL A 36 -3.73 14.81 1.76
C VAL A 36 -4.69 15.06 0.59
N TRP A 37 -5.34 14.02 0.08
CA TRP A 37 -6.17 14.09 -1.13
C TRP A 37 -7.49 13.34 -0.96
N HIS A 38 -8.61 14.07 -0.98
CA HIS A 38 -9.92 13.50 -0.69
C HIS A 38 -10.38 12.49 -1.76
N ASP A 39 -10.07 12.70 -3.04
CA ASP A 39 -10.52 11.77 -4.10
C ASP A 39 -9.81 10.41 -4.07
N PHE A 40 -8.78 10.25 -3.23
CA PHE A 40 -8.24 8.93 -2.90
C PHE A 40 -9.21 8.09 -2.04
N TYR A 41 -10.32 8.69 -1.57
CA TYR A 41 -11.44 7.97 -0.98
C TYR A 41 -12.31 7.35 -2.08
N TYR A 42 -12.02 6.10 -2.42
CA TYR A 42 -12.86 5.26 -3.29
C TYR A 42 -13.14 3.92 -2.61
N GLU A 43 -14.31 3.35 -2.91
CA GLU A 43 -14.67 2.03 -2.39
C GLU A 43 -13.97 0.91 -3.15
N SER A 44 -13.90 1.04 -4.48
CA SER A 44 -13.22 0.06 -5.30
C SER A 44 -12.53 0.59 -6.55
N LEU A 45 -11.22 0.34 -6.66
CA LEU A 45 -10.45 0.56 -7.88
C LEU A 45 -10.95 -0.33 -9.03
N PHE A 46 -11.36 -1.57 -8.74
CA PHE A 46 -11.94 -2.44 -9.76
C PHE A 46 -13.24 -1.85 -10.33
N GLU A 47 -14.15 -1.37 -9.48
CA GLU A 47 -15.37 -0.71 -9.96
C GLU A 47 -15.05 0.60 -10.70
N LYS A 48 -14.07 1.37 -10.22
CA LYS A 48 -13.61 2.59 -10.90
C LYS A 48 -13.18 2.32 -12.34
N THR A 49 -12.46 1.22 -12.61
CA THR A 49 -12.05 0.86 -13.98
C THR A 49 -13.19 0.58 -14.95
N LYS A 50 -14.42 0.37 -14.46
CA LYS A 50 -15.61 0.20 -15.32
C LYS A 50 -16.25 1.53 -15.72
N SER A 51 -15.99 2.60 -14.98
CA SER A 51 -16.68 3.89 -15.12
C SER A 51 -15.78 5.05 -15.52
N ILE A 52 -14.49 4.82 -15.78
CA ILE A 52 -13.58 5.86 -16.29
C ILE A 52 -14.00 6.35 -17.68
N ALA A 53 -13.79 7.64 -17.93
CA ALA A 53 -14.14 8.27 -19.21
C ALA A 53 -13.33 7.70 -20.38
N GLU A 54 -12.04 7.43 -20.15
CA GLU A 54 -11.13 6.93 -21.17
C GLU A 54 -10.87 5.43 -20.99
N LYS A 55 -11.37 4.64 -21.94
CA LYS A 55 -11.06 3.22 -22.10
C LYS A 55 -11.38 2.37 -20.84
N PRO A 56 -12.65 2.36 -20.38
CA PRO A 56 -13.07 1.48 -19.30
C PRO A 56 -12.94 -0.01 -19.68
N LEU A 57 -12.94 -0.88 -18.66
CA LEU A 57 -13.01 -2.33 -18.89
C LEU A 57 -14.30 -2.69 -19.65
N SER A 58 -14.17 -3.38 -20.78
CA SER A 58 -15.32 -3.91 -21.50
C SER A 58 -15.74 -5.26 -20.94
N GLN A 59 -16.92 -5.76 -21.35
CA GLN A 59 -17.39 -7.09 -20.96
C GLN A 59 -16.37 -8.20 -21.24
N THR A 60 -15.55 -8.05 -22.30
CA THR A 60 -14.54 -9.06 -22.63
C THR A 60 -13.42 -9.11 -21.60
N GLU A 61 -12.95 -7.96 -21.09
CA GLU A 61 -11.99 -7.95 -19.98
C GLU A 61 -12.63 -8.48 -18.70
N LEU A 62 -13.87 -8.09 -18.40
CA LEU A 62 -14.60 -8.55 -17.21
C LEU A 62 -14.77 -10.07 -17.17
N SER A 63 -15.02 -10.72 -18.31
CA SER A 63 -15.07 -12.19 -18.42
C SER A 63 -13.76 -12.87 -18.00
N VAL A 64 -12.60 -12.21 -18.15
CA VAL A 64 -11.32 -12.76 -17.69
C VAL A 64 -11.23 -12.75 -16.16
N PHE A 65 -11.65 -11.65 -15.52
CA PHE A 65 -11.72 -11.56 -14.06
C PHE A 65 -12.70 -12.58 -13.48
N GLU A 66 -13.85 -12.77 -14.11
CA GLU A 66 -14.85 -13.78 -13.74
C GLU A 66 -14.32 -15.21 -13.88
N ALA A 67 -13.68 -15.53 -15.02
CA ALA A 67 -13.09 -16.84 -15.26
C ALA A 67 -12.00 -17.20 -14.24
N LEU A 68 -11.26 -16.21 -13.75
CA LEU A 68 -10.23 -16.36 -12.73
C LEU A 68 -10.75 -16.19 -11.29
N SER A 69 -12.05 -15.88 -11.12
CA SER A 69 -12.69 -15.64 -9.83
C SER A 69 -11.92 -14.66 -8.93
N THR A 70 -11.41 -13.58 -9.52
CA THR A 70 -10.56 -12.60 -8.83
C THR A 70 -10.86 -11.19 -9.28
N ARG A 71 -10.59 -10.21 -8.41
CA ARG A 71 -10.57 -8.76 -8.73
C ARG A 71 -9.14 -8.19 -8.72
N ASN A 72 -8.15 -9.05 -8.49
CA ASN A 72 -6.75 -8.65 -8.42
C ASN A 72 -6.16 -8.50 -9.83
N PHE A 73 -5.80 -7.26 -10.19
CA PHE A 73 -5.20 -6.95 -11.49
C PHE A 73 -3.90 -7.71 -11.76
N GLU A 74 -3.05 -7.88 -10.75
CA GLU A 74 -1.76 -8.58 -10.88
C GLU A 74 -1.98 -10.04 -11.31
N GLN A 75 -2.92 -10.75 -10.70
CA GLN A 75 -3.25 -12.14 -11.04
C GLN A 75 -3.75 -12.26 -12.48
N VAL A 76 -4.66 -11.37 -12.90
CA VAL A 76 -5.22 -11.38 -14.26
C VAL A 76 -4.16 -11.04 -15.31
N LEU A 77 -3.35 -10.02 -15.07
CA LEU A 77 -2.27 -9.62 -15.97
C LEU A 77 -1.20 -10.73 -16.08
N SER A 78 -0.85 -11.38 -14.98
CA SER A 78 0.07 -12.53 -14.95
C SER A 78 -0.48 -13.71 -15.75
N ALA A 79 -1.76 -14.06 -15.57
CA ALA A 79 -2.41 -15.14 -16.31
C ALA A 79 -2.44 -14.87 -17.83
N LEU A 80 -2.83 -13.66 -18.25
CA LEU A 80 -2.84 -13.28 -19.66
C LEU A 80 -1.44 -13.26 -20.28
N LYS A 81 -0.41 -12.92 -19.49
CA LYS A 81 0.98 -12.99 -19.92
C LYS A 81 1.42 -14.43 -20.14
N THR A 82 1.14 -15.32 -19.19
CA THR A 82 1.43 -16.75 -19.31
C THR A 82 0.70 -17.37 -20.51
N ALA A 83 -0.59 -17.09 -20.68
CA ALA A 83 -1.36 -17.53 -21.84
C ALA A 83 -0.75 -17.05 -23.17
N SER A 84 -0.29 -15.79 -23.23
CA SER A 84 0.40 -15.26 -24.42
C SER A 84 1.71 -15.99 -24.72
N LYS A 85 2.49 -16.34 -23.69
CA LYS A 85 3.75 -17.11 -23.85
C LYS A 85 3.47 -18.53 -24.35
N VAL A 86 2.50 -19.22 -23.76
CA VAL A 86 2.09 -20.58 -24.16
C VAL A 86 1.56 -20.60 -25.60
N ASN A 87 0.68 -19.66 -25.97
CA ASN A 87 0.19 -19.56 -27.35
C ASN A 87 1.34 -19.38 -28.34
N LYS A 88 2.32 -18.53 -28.02
CA LYS A 88 3.51 -18.35 -28.87
C LYS A 88 4.32 -19.63 -29.00
N ALA A 89 4.55 -20.37 -27.91
CA ALA A 89 5.32 -21.62 -27.91
C ALA A 89 4.61 -22.74 -28.70
N LEU A 90 3.28 -22.80 -28.64
CA LEU A 90 2.46 -23.76 -29.38
C LEU A 90 2.11 -23.30 -30.80
N ALA A 91 2.68 -22.18 -31.27
CA ALA A 91 2.35 -21.57 -32.57
C ALA A 91 0.85 -21.29 -32.78
N ILE A 92 0.09 -21.08 -31.69
CA ILE A 92 -1.32 -20.68 -31.73
C ILE A 92 -1.39 -19.19 -32.07
N ASN A 93 -1.85 -18.88 -33.27
CA ASN A 93 -1.99 -17.50 -33.74
C ASN A 93 -3.22 -16.81 -33.11
N SER A 94 -3.09 -16.35 -31.86
CA SER A 94 -4.12 -15.56 -31.18
C SER A 94 -3.51 -14.34 -30.50
N ALA A 95 -3.88 -13.17 -30.99
CA ALA A 95 -3.54 -11.90 -30.36
C ALA A 95 -4.45 -11.55 -29.17
N SER A 96 -5.48 -12.37 -28.88
CA SER A 96 -6.53 -12.03 -27.91
C SER A 96 -5.98 -11.81 -26.49
N PRO A 97 -5.19 -12.73 -25.89
CA PRO A 97 -4.68 -12.54 -24.53
C PRO A 97 -3.80 -11.30 -24.40
N ARG A 98 -2.95 -11.05 -25.41
CA ARG A 98 -2.11 -9.84 -25.49
C ARG A 98 -2.94 -8.56 -25.56
N LYS A 99 -3.99 -8.52 -26.39
CA LYS A 99 -4.87 -7.35 -26.50
C LYS A 99 -5.59 -7.07 -25.17
N ARG A 100 -6.11 -8.11 -24.50
CA ARG A 100 -6.78 -7.96 -23.20
C ARG A 100 -5.80 -7.49 -22.11
N TYR A 101 -4.56 -8.00 -22.12
CA TYR A 101 -3.53 -7.55 -21.19
C TYR A 101 -3.34 -6.02 -21.24
N TYR A 102 -3.19 -5.47 -22.45
CA TYR A 102 -3.01 -4.02 -22.60
C TYR A 102 -4.25 -3.23 -22.24
N ALA A 103 -5.45 -3.71 -22.61
CA ALA A 103 -6.70 -3.03 -22.25
C ALA A 103 -6.90 -2.98 -20.72
N ILE A 104 -6.65 -4.08 -20.00
CA ILE A 104 -6.74 -4.11 -18.53
C ILE A 104 -5.68 -3.22 -17.90
N LYS A 105 -4.43 -3.27 -18.40
CA LYS A 105 -3.35 -2.41 -17.91
C LYS A 105 -3.71 -0.93 -18.10
N GLU A 106 -4.24 -0.56 -19.27
CA GLU A 106 -4.60 0.81 -19.60
C GLU A 106 -5.76 1.32 -18.75
N ALA A 107 -6.83 0.55 -18.58
CA ALA A 107 -7.94 0.90 -17.71
C ALA A 107 -7.48 1.11 -16.25
N LEU A 108 -6.59 0.25 -15.76
CA LEU A 108 -5.97 0.37 -14.45
C LEU A 108 -5.15 1.67 -14.32
N ILE A 109 -4.28 1.97 -15.28
CA ILE A 109 -3.47 3.21 -15.28
C ILE A 109 -4.38 4.44 -15.22
N ASN A 110 -5.38 4.48 -16.09
CA ASN A 110 -6.30 5.62 -16.20
C ASN A 110 -7.10 5.79 -14.90
N SER A 111 -7.54 4.71 -14.28
CA SER A 111 -8.24 4.77 -12.99
C SER A 111 -7.34 5.25 -11.86
N MET A 112 -6.07 4.82 -11.86
CA MET A 112 -5.09 5.30 -10.89
C MET A 112 -4.78 6.78 -11.07
N GLN A 113 -4.68 7.26 -12.32
CA GLN A 113 -4.50 8.69 -12.61
C GLN A 113 -5.70 9.53 -12.16
N ASP A 114 -6.91 8.98 -12.24
CA ASP A 114 -8.14 9.67 -11.85
C ASP A 114 -8.29 9.81 -10.33
N VAL A 115 -7.91 8.79 -9.54
CA VAL A 115 -8.04 8.83 -8.07
C VAL A 115 -6.82 9.41 -7.36
N HIS A 116 -5.66 9.43 -8.01
CA HIS A 116 -4.42 9.91 -7.42
C HIS A 116 -4.27 11.42 -7.57
N ILE A 117 -3.73 12.08 -6.55
CA ILE A 117 -3.41 13.49 -6.61
C ILE A 117 -2.46 13.83 -7.78
N PRO A 118 -2.81 14.80 -8.64
CA PRO A 118 -1.90 15.29 -9.67
C PRO A 118 -0.63 15.89 -9.07
N TRP A 119 0.54 15.58 -9.64
CA TRP A 119 1.83 16.11 -9.18
C TRP A 119 1.85 17.64 -9.07
N ARG A 120 1.20 18.34 -10.01
CA ARG A 120 1.13 19.82 -10.04
C ARG A 120 0.42 20.43 -8.82
N LEU A 121 -0.42 19.68 -8.13
CA LEU A 121 -1.13 20.13 -6.93
C LEU A 121 -0.36 19.79 -5.64
N MET A 122 0.68 18.96 -5.73
CA MET A 122 1.44 18.50 -4.58
C MET A 122 2.32 19.60 -4.01
N GLN A 123 2.11 19.92 -2.73
CA GLN A 123 2.86 20.97 -2.04
C GLN A 123 4.23 20.44 -1.55
N PRO A 124 5.35 21.12 -1.86
CA PRO A 124 6.69 20.72 -1.39
C PRO A 124 6.80 20.61 0.14
N GLU A 125 6.10 21.47 0.87
CA GLU A 125 6.08 21.50 2.34
C GLU A 125 5.43 20.24 2.91
N THR A 126 4.36 19.74 2.27
CA THR A 126 3.72 18.47 2.64
C THR A 126 4.71 17.31 2.46
N LEU A 127 5.42 17.24 1.33
CA LEU A 127 6.41 16.18 1.08
C LEU A 127 7.60 16.27 2.05
N THR A 128 8.03 17.48 2.40
CA THR A 128 9.11 17.71 3.37
C THR A 128 8.71 17.27 4.78
N CYS A 129 7.47 17.58 5.17
CA CYS A 129 6.89 17.14 6.45
C CYS A 129 6.81 15.60 6.50
N TRP A 130 6.28 14.97 5.46
CA TRP A 130 6.23 13.51 5.35
C TRP A 130 7.63 12.89 5.38
N ASN A 131 8.59 13.42 4.63
CA ASN A 131 9.97 12.93 4.64
C ASN A 131 10.55 12.96 6.07
N THR A 132 10.40 14.09 6.76
CA THR A 132 10.92 14.26 8.12
C THR A 132 10.26 13.29 9.09
N GLU A 133 8.94 13.14 9.04
CA GLU A 133 8.21 12.25 9.94
C GLU A 133 8.52 10.78 9.67
N LEU A 134 8.53 10.35 8.40
CA LEU A 134 8.85 8.96 8.04
C LEU A 134 10.27 8.59 8.48
N ALA A 135 11.23 9.52 8.39
CA ALA A 135 12.62 9.30 8.80
C ALA A 135 12.82 9.05 10.31
N ARG A 136 11.79 9.25 11.14
CA ARG A 136 11.87 9.03 12.60
C ARG A 136 11.76 7.56 13.00
N TYR A 137 11.19 6.74 12.12
CA TYR A 137 10.95 5.32 12.40
C TYR A 137 12.16 4.49 11.95
N ALA A 138 12.40 3.36 12.62
CA ALA A 138 13.35 2.38 12.11
C ALA A 138 12.77 1.64 10.88
N THR A 139 11.45 1.42 10.84
CA THR A 139 10.78 0.75 9.72
C THR A 139 9.38 1.31 9.48
N VAL A 140 9.13 1.75 8.25
CA VAL A 140 7.81 2.12 7.73
C VAL A 140 7.28 0.97 6.89
N TYR A 141 6.18 0.40 7.31
CA TYR A 141 5.38 -0.57 6.56
C TYR A 141 4.27 0.17 5.82
N CYS A 142 4.34 0.22 4.50
CA CYS A 142 3.33 0.88 3.68
C CYS A 142 2.43 -0.17 3.03
N SER A 143 1.12 -0.13 3.31
CA SER A 143 0.13 -0.93 2.57
C SER A 143 -0.44 -0.15 1.38
N ASN A 144 -0.09 1.12 1.21
CA ASN A 144 -0.60 1.96 0.14
C ASN A 144 0.22 1.73 -1.12
N TYR A 145 -0.46 1.77 -2.26
CA TYR A 145 0.18 1.64 -3.57
C TYR A 145 0.36 2.98 -4.30
N ASP A 146 -0.17 4.07 -3.75
CA ASP A 146 -0.03 5.42 -4.29
C ASP A 146 1.42 5.93 -4.29
N LEU A 147 1.60 7.16 -4.77
CA LEU A 147 2.91 7.78 -4.94
C LEU A 147 3.27 8.82 -3.87
N LEU A 148 2.45 9.05 -2.85
CA LEU A 148 2.78 10.03 -1.80
C LEU A 148 4.01 9.61 -1.01
N THR A 149 4.05 8.36 -0.54
CA THR A 149 5.22 7.81 0.16
C THR A 149 6.49 7.89 -0.70
N PRO A 150 6.54 7.35 -1.94
CA PRO A 150 7.75 7.44 -2.74
C PRO A 150 8.13 8.89 -3.09
N TRP A 151 7.17 9.80 -3.35
CA TRP A 151 7.48 11.22 -3.56
C TRP A 151 8.10 11.89 -2.33
N ALA A 152 7.63 11.55 -1.13
CA ALA A 152 8.22 12.05 0.12
C ALA A 152 9.64 11.50 0.32
N LEU A 153 9.87 10.20 0.12
CA LEU A 153 11.20 9.59 0.21
C LEU A 153 12.22 10.27 -0.71
N MET A 154 11.81 10.64 -1.93
CA MET A 154 12.66 11.30 -2.93
C MET A 154 13.17 12.68 -2.50
N GLN A 155 12.59 13.32 -1.48
CA GLN A 155 13.08 14.62 -0.96
C GLN A 155 14.45 14.51 -0.29
N ALA A 156 14.71 13.40 0.40
CA ALA A 156 15.97 13.13 1.08
C ALA A 156 16.27 11.61 1.08
N PRO A 157 16.60 11.02 -0.08
CA PRO A 157 16.65 9.57 -0.25
C PRO A 157 17.70 8.89 0.64
N LYS A 158 18.77 9.61 1.03
CA LYS A 158 19.84 9.09 1.90
C LYS A 158 19.36 8.67 3.29
N ASN A 159 18.22 9.18 3.74
CA ASN A 159 17.62 8.83 5.03
C ASN A 159 16.86 7.51 4.99
N PHE A 160 16.63 6.94 3.81
CA PHE A 160 15.77 5.79 3.60
C PHE A 160 16.49 4.64 2.92
N ASN A 161 16.01 3.42 3.19
CA ASN A 161 16.40 2.22 2.49
C ASN A 161 15.12 1.47 2.10
N ASP A 162 14.77 1.49 0.82
CA ASP A 162 13.62 0.78 0.27
C ASP A 162 13.95 -0.65 -0.19
N LEU A 163 15.19 -1.09 0.01
CA LEU A 163 15.74 -2.40 -0.33
C LEU A 163 15.95 -2.67 -1.84
N PHE A 164 15.90 -1.61 -2.66
CA PHE A 164 16.13 -1.70 -4.11
C PHE A 164 17.38 -0.93 -4.57
N ASP A 165 18.25 -0.51 -3.66
CA ASP A 165 19.54 0.14 -3.99
C ASP A 165 20.57 -0.91 -4.45
N THR A 166 20.30 -1.51 -5.60
CA THR A 166 21.15 -2.50 -6.29
C THR A 166 21.34 -2.07 -7.75
N ALA A 167 22.39 -2.56 -8.41
CA ALA A 167 22.69 -2.19 -9.79
C ALA A 167 21.52 -2.46 -10.78
N THR A 168 20.68 -3.45 -10.48
CA THR A 168 19.51 -3.85 -11.27
C THR A 168 18.18 -3.34 -10.69
N ALA A 169 18.22 -2.59 -9.59
CA ALA A 169 17.06 -2.17 -8.82
C ALA A 169 16.15 -3.34 -8.39
N THR A 170 16.74 -4.53 -8.19
CA THR A 170 16.04 -5.75 -7.75
C THR A 170 16.18 -5.96 -6.26
N PHE A 171 15.16 -6.57 -5.66
CA PHE A 171 15.22 -7.02 -4.27
C PHE A 171 16.18 -8.19 -4.14
N GLU A 172 17.09 -8.11 -3.17
CA GLU A 172 18.03 -9.18 -2.82
C GLU A 172 18.04 -9.39 -1.31
N LEU A 173 17.70 -10.62 -0.87
CA LEU A 173 17.54 -10.94 0.55
C LEU A 173 18.81 -10.66 1.37
N ASN A 174 19.99 -10.99 0.84
CA ASN A 174 21.26 -10.78 1.53
C ASN A 174 21.54 -9.30 1.82
N THR A 175 21.23 -8.43 0.86
CA THR A 175 21.35 -6.98 1.03
C THR A 175 20.32 -6.47 2.03
N ALA A 176 19.10 -7.00 1.98
CA ALA A 176 17.98 -6.57 2.82
C ALA A 176 18.17 -6.79 4.32
N LEU A 177 19.03 -7.75 4.72
CA LEU A 177 19.34 -8.04 6.12
C LEU A 177 20.48 -7.17 6.69
N THR A 178 21.12 -6.35 5.85
CA THR A 178 22.22 -5.48 6.28
C THR A 178 21.68 -4.36 7.19
N LYS A 179 22.29 -4.21 8.37
CA LYS A 179 21.92 -3.14 9.31
C LYS A 179 22.31 -1.78 8.75
N SER A 180 21.35 -0.86 8.73
CA SER A 180 21.55 0.55 8.36
C SER A 180 20.89 1.45 9.39
N LYS A 181 21.39 2.68 9.51
CA LYS A 181 20.73 3.76 10.27
C LYS A 181 19.58 4.40 9.49
N ALA A 182 19.49 4.13 8.18
CA ALA A 182 18.41 4.62 7.34
C ALA A 182 17.09 3.94 7.70
N THR A 183 15.99 4.69 7.64
CA THR A 183 14.64 4.17 7.81
C THR A 183 14.34 3.16 6.70
N ARG A 184 13.95 1.94 7.07
CA ARG A 184 13.52 0.95 6.09
C ARG A 184 12.09 1.25 5.63
N VAL A 185 11.82 1.19 4.33
CA VAL A 185 10.45 1.38 3.80
C VAL A 185 10.03 0.13 3.05
N LEU A 186 9.01 -0.55 3.57
CA LEU A 186 8.58 -1.88 3.16
C LEU A 186 7.15 -1.81 2.62
N TYR A 187 6.95 -2.06 1.33
CA TYR A 187 5.64 -2.00 0.68
C TYR A 187 4.94 -3.36 0.79
N LEU A 188 4.12 -3.53 1.83
CA LEU A 188 3.44 -4.78 2.19
C LEU A 188 2.56 -5.34 1.08
N HIS A 189 1.91 -4.44 0.33
CA HIS A 189 1.02 -4.78 -0.78
C HIS A 189 1.61 -4.36 -2.12
N GLY A 190 2.93 -4.15 -2.21
CA GLY A 190 3.57 -3.57 -3.38
C GLY A 190 3.28 -2.08 -3.56
N ALA A 191 3.66 -1.51 -4.71
CA ALA A 191 3.47 -0.10 -5.01
C ALA A 191 3.50 0.15 -6.52
N LEU A 192 2.96 1.28 -6.97
CA LEU A 192 2.91 1.62 -8.40
C LEU A 192 4.29 1.68 -9.09
N HIS A 193 5.35 1.97 -8.34
CA HIS A 193 6.72 2.00 -8.86
C HIS A 193 7.43 0.63 -8.74
N LEU A 194 6.72 -0.44 -8.39
CA LEU A 194 7.26 -1.79 -8.29
C LEU A 194 6.66 -2.70 -9.36
N VAL A 195 7.50 -3.61 -9.85
CA VAL A 195 7.13 -4.68 -10.77
C VAL A 195 7.73 -6.00 -10.28
N LYS A 196 7.20 -7.13 -10.75
CA LYS A 196 7.79 -8.45 -10.52
C LYS A 196 7.96 -9.23 -11.80
N ASN A 197 9.01 -10.04 -11.88
CA ASN A 197 9.19 -10.98 -12.98
C ASN A 197 8.31 -12.25 -12.76
N GLN A 198 8.40 -13.21 -13.69
CA GLN A 198 7.64 -14.47 -13.58
C GLN A 198 8.09 -15.39 -12.44
N GLU A 199 9.32 -15.24 -11.97
CA GLU A 199 9.88 -15.99 -10.85
C GLU A 199 9.46 -15.40 -9.49
N GLY A 200 8.72 -14.29 -9.49
CA GLY A 200 8.27 -13.60 -8.28
C GLY A 200 9.27 -12.58 -7.74
N LYS A 201 10.39 -12.33 -8.43
CA LYS A 201 11.42 -11.40 -8.00
C LYS A 201 10.98 -9.96 -8.24
N ALA A 202 10.98 -9.15 -7.18
CA ALA A 202 10.59 -7.74 -7.24
C ALA A 202 11.70 -6.84 -7.79
N ARG A 203 11.29 -5.82 -8.54
CA ARG A 203 12.15 -4.77 -9.10
C ARG A 203 11.48 -3.41 -9.01
N LYS A 204 12.26 -2.38 -8.72
CA LYS A 204 11.83 -0.99 -8.69
C LYS A 204 11.99 -0.33 -10.05
N LEU A 205 10.97 0.41 -10.46
CA LEU A 205 11.01 1.34 -11.59
C LEU A 205 11.65 2.65 -11.11
N THR A 206 12.67 3.11 -11.83
CA THR A 206 13.31 4.40 -11.58
C THR A 206 12.63 5.48 -12.42
N GLY A 207 12.56 6.70 -11.88
CA GLY A 207 11.89 7.85 -12.50
C GLY A 207 12.08 9.11 -11.69
N SER A 208 11.80 10.27 -12.29
CA SER A 208 11.68 11.52 -11.53
C SER A 208 10.28 11.61 -10.92
N GLN A 209 10.09 12.49 -9.94
CA GLN A 209 8.81 12.66 -9.25
C GLN A 209 7.61 12.81 -10.21
N PRO A 210 7.64 13.72 -11.21
CA PRO A 210 6.53 13.89 -12.15
C PRO A 210 6.35 12.71 -13.11
N THR A 211 7.40 11.92 -13.37
CA THR A 211 7.35 10.81 -14.34
C THR A 211 7.11 9.45 -13.70
N LEU A 212 7.10 9.34 -12.37
CA LEU A 212 6.96 8.05 -11.70
C LEU A 212 5.63 7.36 -12.05
N LEU A 213 4.53 8.14 -12.10
CA LEU A 213 3.22 7.65 -12.51
C LEU A 213 3.16 7.32 -14.00
N SER A 214 3.79 8.12 -14.85
CA SER A 214 3.82 7.85 -16.29
C SER A 214 4.75 6.67 -16.63
N ASN A 215 5.80 6.41 -15.85
CA ASN A 215 6.67 5.25 -16.02
C ASN A 215 5.93 3.92 -15.76
N PHE A 216 4.94 3.93 -14.87
CA PHE A 216 4.01 2.81 -14.72
C PHE A 216 3.27 2.51 -16.03
N ALA A 217 2.85 3.56 -16.74
CA ALA A 217 2.25 3.44 -18.06
C ALA A 217 3.26 2.96 -19.11
N ILE A 218 4.40 3.67 -19.21
CA ILE A 218 5.38 3.62 -20.31
C ILE A 218 6.17 2.30 -20.39
N ASN A 219 6.26 1.50 -19.32
CA ASN A 219 6.90 0.18 -19.38
C ASN A 219 6.06 -0.79 -20.26
N HIS A 220 6.29 -0.70 -21.57
CA HIS A 220 5.50 -1.26 -22.66
C HIS A 220 6.33 -2.24 -23.49
N SER A 221 6.34 -3.51 -23.09
CA SER A 221 5.60 -4.49 -23.88
C SER A 221 5.63 -5.86 -23.22
N ILE A 222 4.61 -6.68 -23.51
CA ILE A 222 4.61 -8.12 -23.18
C ILE A 222 5.86 -8.85 -23.71
N SER A 223 6.56 -8.21 -24.64
CA SER A 223 7.74 -8.70 -25.37
C SER A 223 9.08 -8.07 -24.96
N ALA A 224 9.09 -6.93 -24.25
CA ALA A 224 10.33 -6.18 -23.94
C ALA A 224 10.68 -6.15 -22.45
N LEU A 225 9.75 -6.49 -21.56
CA LEU A 225 10.02 -6.68 -20.14
C LEU A 225 9.24 -7.89 -19.61
N ASP A 226 9.95 -8.82 -18.96
CA ASP A 226 9.40 -10.00 -18.31
C ASP A 226 8.56 -9.69 -17.06
N ASP A 227 8.38 -8.41 -16.76
CA ASP A 227 7.73 -7.98 -15.53
C ASP A 227 6.24 -7.65 -15.69
N VAL A 228 5.51 -7.74 -14.59
CA VAL A 228 4.12 -7.27 -14.41
C VAL A 228 4.08 -6.31 -13.21
N PRO A 229 3.11 -5.37 -13.16
CA PRO A 229 2.88 -4.55 -11.97
C PRO A 229 2.87 -5.35 -10.67
N LEU A 230 3.58 -4.88 -9.64
CA LEU A 230 3.59 -5.46 -8.31
C LEU A 230 2.83 -4.53 -7.35
N PHE A 231 1.52 -4.70 -7.33
CA PHE A 231 0.68 -4.16 -6.28
C PHE A 231 -0.55 -5.07 -6.10
N ILE A 232 -1.00 -5.21 -4.86
CA ILE A 232 -2.16 -6.02 -4.48
C ILE A 232 -3.33 -5.06 -4.30
N SER A 233 -4.24 -5.05 -5.28
CA SER A 233 -5.49 -4.31 -5.18
C SER A 233 -6.50 -5.01 -4.27
N GLU A 234 -7.65 -4.38 -4.11
CA GLU A 234 -8.80 -4.93 -3.39
C GLU A 234 -9.12 -6.36 -3.85
N SER A 235 -8.92 -7.29 -2.93
CA SER A 235 -9.17 -8.71 -3.09
C SER A 235 -9.29 -9.31 -1.69
N SER A 236 -9.85 -10.51 -1.62
CA SER A 236 -9.99 -11.24 -0.36
C SER A 236 -8.63 -11.33 0.35
N SER A 237 -8.61 -11.37 1.68
CA SER A 237 -7.35 -11.54 2.41
C SER A 237 -6.60 -12.81 1.97
N ASP A 238 -7.31 -13.86 1.55
CA ASP A 238 -6.70 -15.07 1.00
C ASP A 238 -6.01 -14.86 -0.34
N ASP A 239 -6.58 -14.06 -1.23
CA ASP A 239 -5.94 -13.70 -2.49
C ASP A 239 -4.71 -12.81 -2.25
N LYS A 240 -4.79 -11.89 -1.29
CA LYS A 240 -3.62 -11.11 -0.86
C LYS A 240 -2.53 -12.04 -0.32
N ARG A 241 -2.86 -13.02 0.52
CA ARG A 241 -1.90 -14.04 1.02
C ARG A 241 -1.27 -14.85 -0.12
N LYS A 242 -2.04 -15.23 -1.15
CA LYS A 242 -1.49 -15.93 -2.33
C LYS A 242 -0.48 -15.04 -3.07
N SER A 243 -0.83 -13.80 -3.36
CA SER A 243 0.08 -12.86 -4.04
C SER A 243 1.34 -12.56 -3.21
N ILE A 244 1.21 -12.43 -1.89
CA ILE A 244 2.36 -12.26 -0.97
C ILE A 244 3.31 -13.46 -1.07
N ARG A 245 2.80 -14.70 -0.98
CA ARG A 245 3.62 -15.92 -1.07
C ARG A 245 4.28 -16.14 -2.42
N GLN A 246 3.76 -15.54 -3.47
CA GLN A 246 4.30 -15.62 -4.83
C GLN A 246 5.35 -14.55 -5.14
N CYS A 247 5.71 -13.70 -4.16
CA CYS A 247 6.72 -12.67 -4.31
C CYS A 247 7.67 -12.67 -3.11
N ASP A 248 8.96 -12.79 -3.39
CA ASP A 248 10.03 -12.83 -2.38
C ASP A 248 10.04 -11.57 -1.51
N TYR A 249 9.92 -10.41 -2.14
CA TYR A 249 9.88 -9.11 -1.47
C TYR A 249 8.64 -8.95 -0.59
N LEU A 250 7.44 -9.31 -1.07
CA LEU A 250 6.22 -9.16 -0.29
C LEU A 250 6.20 -10.13 0.90
N SER A 251 6.65 -11.36 0.69
CA SER A 251 6.83 -12.34 1.77
C SER A 251 7.79 -11.81 2.83
N PHE A 252 8.94 -11.28 2.41
CA PHE A 252 9.90 -10.65 3.32
C PHE A 252 9.27 -9.49 4.09
N CYS A 253 8.56 -8.56 3.42
CA CYS A 253 7.92 -7.43 4.09
C CYS A 253 6.90 -7.88 5.15
N HIS A 254 6.11 -8.92 4.83
CA HIS A 254 5.14 -9.52 5.76
C HIS A 254 5.83 -10.16 6.96
N GLU A 255 6.92 -10.91 6.75
CA GLU A 255 7.74 -11.48 7.82
C GLU A 255 8.37 -10.42 8.72
N GLN A 256 8.82 -9.29 8.15
CA GLN A 256 9.34 -8.18 8.94
C GLN A 256 8.26 -7.57 9.85
N LEU A 257 7.03 -7.43 9.35
CA LEU A 257 5.89 -6.97 10.17
C LEU A 257 5.59 -7.97 11.30
N MET A 258 5.57 -9.27 11.00
CA MET A 258 5.39 -10.34 11.98
C MET A 258 6.49 -10.38 13.05
N ALA A 259 7.68 -9.86 12.76
CA ALA A 259 8.80 -9.84 13.69
C ALA A 259 8.96 -8.52 14.45
N HIS A 260 8.12 -7.51 14.18
CA HIS A 260 8.24 -6.20 14.79
C HIS A 260 8.03 -6.28 16.32
N LYS A 261 8.83 -5.54 17.08
CA LYS A 261 8.87 -5.65 18.55
C LYS A 261 8.41 -4.36 19.22
N ASP A 262 8.01 -4.49 20.48
CA ASP A 262 7.73 -3.39 21.38
C ASP A 262 6.57 -2.49 20.90
N ALA A 263 6.84 -1.28 20.39
CA ALA A 263 5.82 -0.30 20.05
C ALA A 263 5.75 0.00 18.56
N LEU A 264 4.55 -0.14 17.99
CA LEU A 264 4.24 0.18 16.59
C LEU A 264 3.16 1.26 16.51
N CYS A 265 3.37 2.23 15.62
CA CYS A 265 2.39 3.24 15.25
C CYS A 265 1.55 2.75 14.06
N VAL A 266 0.25 2.97 14.07
CA VAL A 266 -0.68 2.67 12.96
C VAL A 266 -1.36 3.96 12.56
N PHE A 267 -1.12 4.41 11.33
CA PHE A 267 -1.68 5.65 10.80
C PHE A 267 -2.50 5.41 9.54
N GLY A 268 -3.77 5.82 9.58
CA GLY A 268 -4.67 5.77 8.42
C GLY A 268 -5.07 4.36 7.95
N HIS A 269 -4.85 3.33 8.76
CA HIS A 269 -5.20 1.95 8.41
C HIS A 269 -6.45 1.50 9.18
N SER A 270 -7.47 0.96 8.51
CA SER A 270 -8.72 0.52 9.16
C SER A 270 -8.64 -0.87 9.78
N LEU A 271 -7.70 -1.70 9.33
CA LEU A 271 -7.57 -3.12 9.72
C LEU A 271 -8.92 -3.83 9.56
N GLY A 272 -9.51 -3.70 8.36
CA GLY A 272 -10.76 -4.36 8.02
C GLY A 272 -10.56 -5.83 7.64
N GLU A 273 -11.68 -6.50 7.30
CA GLU A 273 -11.70 -7.94 6.95
C GLU A 273 -10.75 -8.30 5.78
N GLN A 274 -10.58 -7.38 4.82
CA GLN A 274 -9.69 -7.57 3.67
C GLN A 274 -8.20 -7.56 4.04
N ASP A 275 -7.84 -7.16 5.26
CA ASP A 275 -6.47 -7.08 5.76
C ASP A 275 -6.22 -8.04 6.93
N GLN A 276 -6.99 -9.13 7.01
CA GLN A 276 -6.83 -10.16 8.05
C GLN A 276 -5.38 -10.68 8.13
N HIS A 277 -4.67 -10.78 7.02
CA HIS A 277 -3.25 -11.18 7.00
C HIS A 277 -2.31 -10.18 7.68
N LEU A 278 -2.64 -8.88 7.70
CA LEU A 278 -1.90 -7.88 8.47
C LEU A 278 -2.27 -7.95 9.94
N ILE A 279 -3.56 -8.15 10.26
CA ILE A 279 -4.04 -8.35 11.64
C ILE A 279 -3.36 -9.57 12.25
N ASP A 280 -3.33 -10.69 11.54
CA ASP A 280 -2.64 -11.92 11.96
C ASP A 280 -1.14 -11.68 12.16
N ALA A 281 -0.52 -10.84 11.34
CA ALA A 281 0.90 -10.52 11.49
C ALA A 281 1.15 -9.69 12.76
N LEU A 282 0.35 -8.66 13.00
CA LEU A 282 0.41 -7.84 14.20
C LEU A 282 0.13 -8.66 15.47
N ARG A 283 -0.78 -9.63 15.40
CA ARG A 283 -1.11 -10.55 16.51
C ARG A 283 0.01 -11.55 16.82
N GLN A 284 0.83 -11.91 15.83
CA GLN A 284 1.99 -12.78 16.00
C GLN A 284 3.24 -12.01 16.46
N ALA A 285 3.33 -10.74 16.07
CA ALA A 285 4.42 -9.88 16.45
C ALA A 285 4.53 -9.73 17.98
N PRO A 286 5.75 -9.73 18.56
CA PRO A 286 5.98 -9.51 19.98
C PRO A 286 5.82 -8.02 20.35
N LEU A 287 4.67 -7.46 20.00
CA LEU A 287 4.26 -6.10 20.32
C LEU A 287 3.79 -6.01 21.78
N LYS A 288 4.22 -4.96 22.45
CA LYS A 288 3.76 -4.56 23.79
C LYS A 288 2.72 -3.43 23.70
N THR A 289 2.87 -2.54 22.71
CA THR A 289 2.00 -1.40 22.51
C THR A 289 1.69 -1.18 21.03
N LEU A 290 0.43 -0.90 20.73
CA LEU A 290 -0.02 -0.44 19.41
C LEU A 290 -0.66 0.95 19.57
N CYS A 291 -0.05 1.95 18.96
CA CYS A 291 -0.58 3.31 18.91
C CYS A 291 -1.40 3.47 17.63
N VAL A 292 -2.71 3.66 17.72
CA VAL A 292 -3.62 3.65 16.57
C VAL A 292 -4.25 5.02 16.35
N SER A 293 -4.08 5.57 15.15
CA SER A 293 -4.71 6.83 14.75
C SER A 293 -6.21 6.66 14.59
N ILE A 294 -7.00 7.59 15.13
CA ILE A 294 -8.43 7.72 14.85
C ILE A 294 -8.68 9.13 14.32
N TYR A 295 -9.37 9.23 13.17
CA TYR A 295 -9.87 10.49 12.66
C TYR A 295 -11.18 10.85 13.41
N PRO A 296 -11.21 11.93 14.22
CA PRO A 296 -12.34 12.21 15.12
C PRO A 296 -13.54 12.81 14.37
N ARG A 297 -14.37 11.96 13.76
CA ARG A 297 -15.61 12.41 13.07
C ARG A 297 -16.71 12.82 14.04
N SER A 298 -16.89 12.05 15.11
CA SER A 298 -17.83 12.30 16.20
C SER A 298 -17.43 11.45 17.42
N GLU A 299 -17.94 11.76 18.61
CA GLU A 299 -17.68 10.95 19.80
C GLU A 299 -18.13 9.49 19.62
N ALA A 300 -19.32 9.27 19.05
CA ALA A 300 -19.84 7.94 18.77
C ALA A 300 -18.93 7.15 17.81
N PHE A 301 -18.40 7.82 16.77
CA PHE A 301 -17.45 7.21 15.84
C PHE A 301 -16.14 6.84 16.52
N VAL A 302 -15.60 7.69 17.41
CA VAL A 302 -14.39 7.38 18.17
C VAL A 302 -14.59 6.14 19.03
N ARG A 303 -15.69 6.05 19.78
CA ARG A 303 -16.00 4.88 20.62
C ARG A 303 -16.18 3.62 19.79
N PHE A 304 -16.84 3.71 18.64
CA PHE A 304 -16.98 2.61 17.68
C PHE A 304 -15.61 2.10 17.21
N GLN A 305 -14.72 3.00 16.77
CA GLN A 305 -13.38 2.63 16.32
C GLN A 305 -12.53 2.01 17.43
N LYS A 306 -12.57 2.55 18.66
CA LYS A 306 -11.85 1.97 19.81
C LYS A 306 -12.32 0.55 20.09
N ASN A 307 -13.64 0.31 20.09
CA ASN A 307 -14.23 -1.03 20.25
C ASN A 307 -13.78 -1.99 19.15
N HIS A 308 -13.79 -1.54 17.89
CA HIS A 308 -13.31 -2.34 16.75
C HIS A 308 -11.88 -2.83 16.96
N TYR A 309 -10.94 -1.92 17.23
CA TYR A 309 -9.54 -2.31 17.43
C TYR A 309 -9.34 -3.15 18.71
N ALA A 310 -10.06 -2.85 19.80
CA ALA A 310 -9.99 -3.67 21.01
C ALA A 310 -10.45 -5.12 20.75
N ALA A 311 -11.52 -5.30 19.96
CA ALA A 311 -11.99 -6.63 19.58
C ALA A 311 -10.94 -7.41 18.74
N LEU A 312 -10.23 -6.73 17.83
CA LEU A 312 -9.20 -7.35 17.00
C LEU A 312 -8.00 -7.92 17.80
N PHE A 313 -7.76 -7.42 19.01
CA PHE A 313 -6.61 -7.81 19.85
C PHE A 313 -6.99 -8.30 21.26
N ALA A 314 -8.26 -8.64 21.49
CA ALA A 314 -8.79 -8.92 22.83
C ALA A 314 -8.12 -10.09 23.58
N ASP A 315 -7.55 -11.06 22.87
CA ASP A 315 -6.84 -12.22 23.41
C ASP A 315 -5.32 -12.02 23.51
N LYS A 316 -4.83 -10.79 23.28
CA LYS A 316 -3.41 -10.45 23.36
C LYS A 316 -3.15 -9.57 24.57
N ASN A 317 -2.03 -9.82 25.24
CA ASN A 317 -1.48 -8.91 26.23
C ASN A 317 -0.80 -7.72 25.53
N LEU A 318 -1.60 -6.92 24.83
CA LEU A 318 -1.19 -5.79 23.99
C LEU A 318 -1.87 -4.52 24.49
N THR A 319 -1.08 -3.50 24.79
CA THR A 319 -1.61 -2.18 25.17
C THR A 319 -2.04 -1.43 23.92
N LEU A 320 -3.32 -1.07 23.82
CA LEU A 320 -3.81 -0.21 22.75
C LEU A 320 -3.87 1.25 23.24
N ARG A 321 -3.24 2.15 22.49
CA ARG A 321 -3.31 3.61 22.72
C ARG A 321 -3.90 4.27 21.50
N PHE A 322 -4.85 5.18 21.69
CA PHE A 322 -5.61 5.79 20.59
C PHE A 322 -5.35 7.29 20.54
N TYR A 323 -4.91 7.79 19.39
CA TYR A 323 -4.55 9.21 19.22
C TYR A 323 -5.30 9.87 18.08
N ASN A 324 -5.41 11.19 18.16
CA ASN A 324 -6.08 12.00 17.16
C ASN A 324 -5.23 12.09 15.90
N ALA A 325 -5.72 11.53 14.79
CA ALA A 325 -5.01 11.53 13.51
C ALA A 325 -4.62 12.94 13.03
N LYS A 326 -5.39 13.98 13.39
CA LYS A 326 -5.12 15.38 13.01
C LYS A 326 -3.91 16.01 13.73
N THR A 327 -3.42 15.36 14.78
CA THR A 327 -2.24 15.82 15.56
C THR A 327 -0.94 15.17 15.10
N HIS A 328 -1.03 14.16 14.22
CA HIS A 328 0.12 13.50 13.61
C HIS A 328 0.57 14.26 12.36
N PRO A 329 1.88 14.40 12.07
CA PRO A 329 2.35 15.17 10.93
C PRO A 329 1.77 14.73 9.57
N LEU A 330 1.63 13.42 9.37
CA LEU A 330 0.98 12.83 8.19
C LEU A 330 -0.52 13.15 8.03
N GLY A 331 -1.16 13.68 9.08
CA GLY A 331 -2.59 14.02 9.11
C GLY A 331 -2.88 15.49 9.38
N TYR A 332 -1.87 16.36 9.33
CA TYR A 332 -2.10 17.78 9.59
C TYR A 332 -3.08 18.37 8.56
N PRO A 333 -4.16 19.03 9.01
CA PRO A 333 -5.18 19.57 8.10
C PRO A 333 -4.65 20.54 7.04
N GLN A 334 -3.56 21.25 7.35
CA GLN A 334 -2.89 22.18 6.42
C GLN A 334 -2.25 21.50 5.19
N HIS A 335 -2.06 20.18 5.24
CA HIS A 335 -1.55 19.40 4.11
C HIS A 335 -2.65 18.87 3.19
N SER A 336 -3.92 19.05 3.55
CA SER A 336 -5.05 18.70 2.71
C SER A 336 -5.09 19.62 1.48
N VAL A 337 -5.05 19.02 0.30
CA VAL A 337 -5.19 19.72 -0.97
C VAL A 337 -6.69 19.80 -1.30
N PRO A 338 -7.27 21.02 -1.43
CA PRO A 338 -8.67 21.17 -1.80
C PRO A 338 -8.91 20.68 -3.22
N LEU A 339 -10.13 20.20 -3.47
CA LEU A 339 -10.54 19.83 -4.83
C LEU A 339 -10.54 21.07 -5.72
N GLU A 340 -10.09 20.92 -6.97
CA GLU A 340 -10.33 21.95 -7.98
C GLU A 340 -11.85 22.04 -8.20
N VAL A 341 -12.41 23.23 -7.98
CA VAL A 341 -13.83 23.54 -8.23
C VAL A 341 -14.09 23.72 -9.72
#